data_AF-A0A7V4KEH5-F1
#
_entry.id   AF-A0A7V4KEH5-F1
#
_cell.length_a   1.000
_cell.length_b   1.000
_cell.length_c   1.000
_cell.angle_alpha   90.00
_cell.angle_beta   90.00
_cell.angle_gamma   90.00
#
_symmetry.space_group_name_H-M   'P 1'
#
loop_
_entity.id
_entity.type
_entity.pdbx_description
1 polymer ?
#
loop_
_entity_poly.entity_id
_entity_poly.type
_entity_poly.pdbx_seq_one_letter_code
_entity_poly.pdbx_strand_id
1 'polypeptide(L)'
;MKDNVFTKVGLNCIGCGLCENLCPKSCISIREKSNVGIVPFVDDINCINCGVCVEVCPTDVITEREKLSAAKAVYTGRSKNQEIVKRSSSGGIVSSIIIDLFDKGKIDAAVVAFFDERLNIYGDVITSKDEVINHSGSFYHTARMLKNIDKIKNYKSVVFVGLPCHN
;
A
#
# COMPACT_ATOMS: atom_id res chain seq x y z
N MET A 1 8.93 7.49 -28.33
CA MET A 1 9.94 7.54 -27.26
C MET A 1 9.78 6.25 -26.45
N LYS A 2 10.86 5.65 -25.93
CA LYS A 2 10.75 4.45 -25.09
C LYS A 2 10.23 4.91 -23.72
N ASP A 3 8.91 4.95 -23.54
CA ASP A 3 8.31 5.49 -22.33
C ASP A 3 8.22 4.41 -21.25
N ASN A 4 8.86 4.66 -20.11
CA ASN A 4 8.78 3.84 -18.92
C ASN A 4 8.39 4.71 -17.71
N VAL A 5 8.17 4.08 -16.55
CA VAL A 5 7.69 4.80 -15.36
C VAL A 5 8.67 5.90 -14.91
N PHE A 6 9.98 5.72 -15.10
CA PHE A 6 10.95 6.76 -14.73
C PHE A 6 10.82 8.00 -15.60
N THR A 7 10.63 7.85 -16.91
CA THR A 7 10.39 8.99 -17.81
C THR A 7 9.02 9.62 -17.57
N LYS A 8 8.00 8.84 -17.18
CA LYS A 8 6.66 9.35 -16.84
C LYS A 8 6.65 10.21 -15.59
N VAL A 9 7.12 9.66 -14.46
CA VAL A 9 6.91 10.30 -13.15
C VAL A 9 8.17 10.87 -12.53
N GLY A 10 9.34 10.30 -12.82
CA GLY A 10 10.62 10.74 -12.27
C GLY A 10 10.56 11.01 -10.76
N LEU A 11 10.74 12.28 -10.39
CA LEU A 11 10.75 12.77 -9.00
C LEU A 11 9.36 12.89 -8.36
N ASN A 12 8.28 12.83 -9.14
CA ASN A 12 6.90 12.85 -8.64
C ASN A 12 6.42 11.46 -8.18
N CYS A 13 7.32 10.49 -8.10
CA CYS A 13 6.99 9.15 -7.64
C CYS A 13 6.56 9.17 -6.18
N ILE A 14 5.38 8.60 -5.91
CA ILE A 14 4.85 8.43 -4.54
C ILE A 14 5.37 7.17 -3.84
N GLY A 15 6.11 6.32 -4.56
CA GLY A 15 6.72 5.12 -3.99
C GLY A 15 5.79 3.96 -3.68
N CYS A 16 4.58 3.89 -4.28
CA CYS A 16 3.58 2.87 -3.95
C CYS A 16 4.00 1.42 -4.30
N GLY A 17 4.94 1.22 -5.24
CA GLY A 17 5.43 -0.11 -5.60
C GLY A 17 4.60 -0.88 -6.65
N LEU A 18 3.53 -0.30 -7.19
CA LEU A 18 2.67 -0.99 -8.18
C LEU A 18 3.42 -1.37 -9.46
N CYS A 19 4.27 -0.48 -9.97
CA CYS A 19 5.09 -0.76 -11.15
C CYS A 19 6.19 -1.81 -10.89
N GLU A 20 6.66 -1.95 -9.65
CA GLU A 20 7.59 -3.03 -9.24
C GLU A 20 6.88 -4.39 -9.30
N ASN A 21 5.60 -4.44 -8.87
CA ASN A 21 4.78 -5.64 -8.91
C ASN A 21 4.42 -6.09 -10.34
N LEU A 22 3.90 -5.17 -11.16
CA LEU A 22 3.28 -5.50 -12.45
C LEU A 22 4.28 -5.60 -13.61
N CYS A 23 5.56 -5.27 -13.39
CA CYS A 23 6.56 -5.36 -14.44
C CYS A 23 6.77 -6.83 -14.86
N PRO A 24 6.45 -7.24 -16.10
CA PRO A 24 6.59 -8.63 -16.52
C PRO A 24 8.04 -9.11 -16.64
N LYS A 25 9.00 -8.17 -16.63
CA LYS A 25 10.44 -8.44 -16.64
C LYS A 25 11.09 -8.24 -15.27
N SER A 26 10.31 -7.84 -14.26
CA SER A 26 10.81 -7.51 -12.92
C SER A 26 12.03 -6.58 -12.94
N CYS A 27 12.09 -5.68 -13.92
CA CYS A 27 13.24 -4.79 -14.18
C CYS A 27 13.06 -3.40 -13.56
N ILE A 28 12.07 -3.24 -12.67
CA ILE A 28 11.75 -1.98 -11.98
C ILE A 28 11.93 -2.20 -10.49
N SER A 29 12.54 -1.22 -9.81
CA SER A 29 12.60 -1.21 -8.35
C SER A 29 12.42 0.19 -7.81
N ILE A 30 11.59 0.35 -6.78
CA ILE A 30 11.42 1.64 -6.11
C ILE A 30 12.49 1.78 -5.03
N ARG A 31 13.32 2.82 -5.12
CA ARG A 31 14.43 3.05 -4.19
C ARG A 31 14.59 4.53 -3.89
N GLU A 32 15.17 4.82 -2.74
CA GLU A 32 15.60 6.18 -2.42
C GLU A 32 16.85 6.54 -3.24
N LYS A 33 16.81 7.71 -3.87
CA LYS A 33 17.97 8.35 -4.48
C LYS A 33 18.45 9.45 -3.53
N SER A 34 19.70 9.32 -3.09
CA SER A 34 20.32 10.20 -2.09
C SER A 34 20.00 11.68 -2.37
N ASN A 35 19.48 12.37 -1.34
CA ASN A 35 19.11 13.79 -1.36
C ASN A 35 18.05 14.21 -2.39
N VAL A 36 17.42 13.25 -3.08
CA VAL A 36 16.43 13.48 -4.13
C VAL A 36 15.06 12.92 -3.74
N GLY A 37 15.04 11.86 -2.92
CA GLY A 37 13.82 11.18 -2.47
C GLY A 37 13.59 9.88 -3.22
N ILE A 38 12.37 9.37 -3.16
CA ILE A 38 12.04 8.07 -3.73
C ILE A 38 11.78 8.17 -5.24
N VAL A 39 12.39 7.26 -6.01
CA VAL A 39 12.24 7.23 -7.47
C VAL A 39 12.14 5.78 -7.97
N PRO A 40 11.50 5.54 -9.12
CA PRO A 40 11.58 4.26 -9.78
C PRO A 40 12.93 4.13 -10.49
N PHE A 41 13.68 3.07 -10.20
CA PHE A 41 14.84 2.67 -10.98
C PHE A 41 14.42 1.62 -12.01
N VAL A 42 14.76 1.84 -13.29
CA VAL A 42 14.45 0.92 -14.40
C VAL A 42 15.77 0.40 -14.97
N ASP A 43 15.90 -0.91 -15.07
CA ASP A 43 17.00 -1.55 -15.79
C ASP A 43 16.68 -1.58 -17.29
N ASP A 44 17.27 -0.63 -18.04
CA ASP A 44 17.03 -0.44 -19.47
C ASP A 44 17.53 -1.62 -20.34
N ILE A 45 18.44 -2.46 -19.83
CA ILE A 45 18.92 -3.64 -20.56
C ILE A 45 17.82 -4.69 -20.62
N ASN A 46 17.11 -4.90 -19.50
CA ASN A 46 16.05 -5.89 -19.36
C ASN A 46 14.66 -5.34 -19.73
N CYS A 47 14.51 -4.03 -19.81
CA CYS A 47 13.25 -3.38 -20.14
C CYS A 47 12.84 -3.60 -21.60
N ILE A 48 11.71 -4.26 -21.81
CA ILE A 48 11.11 -4.47 -23.14
C ILE A 48 10.22 -3.31 -23.61
N ASN A 49 10.13 -2.22 -22.85
CA ASN A 49 9.33 -1.03 -23.19
C ASN A 49 7.85 -1.34 -23.46
N CYS A 50 7.24 -2.21 -22.64
CA CYS A 50 5.84 -2.60 -22.79
C CYS A 50 4.83 -1.54 -22.33
N GLY A 51 5.24 -0.48 -21.64
CA GLY A 51 4.37 0.62 -21.21
C GLY A 51 3.45 0.32 -20.02
N VAL A 52 3.29 -0.93 -19.57
CA VAL A 52 2.39 -1.30 -18.45
C VAL A 52 2.62 -0.42 -17.20
N CYS A 53 3.87 -0.19 -16.83
CA CYS A 53 4.22 0.63 -15.67
C CYS A 53 3.81 2.11 -15.78
N VAL A 54 3.66 2.63 -17.01
CA VAL A 54 3.20 3.99 -17.29
C VAL A 54 1.68 4.05 -17.18
N GLU A 55 1.00 3.06 -17.77
CA GLU A 55 -0.46 2.95 -17.79
C GLU A 55 -1.06 2.86 -16.38
N VAL A 56 -0.49 2.00 -15.53
CA VAL A 56 -1.02 1.73 -14.19
C VAL A 56 -0.61 2.76 -13.13
N CYS A 57 0.25 3.73 -13.47
CA CYS A 57 0.80 4.63 -12.47
C CYS A 57 -0.26 5.65 -11.99
N PRO A 58 -0.59 5.68 -10.67
CA PRO A 58 -1.71 6.48 -10.17
C PRO A 58 -1.38 7.96 -9.98
N THR A 59 -0.17 8.42 -10.28
CA THR A 59 0.26 9.81 -10.02
C THR A 59 -0.64 10.85 -10.67
N ASP A 60 -1.21 10.55 -11.83
CA ASP A 60 -2.01 11.51 -12.60
C ASP A 60 -3.43 11.69 -12.02
N VAL A 61 -3.92 10.73 -11.22
CA VAL A 61 -5.25 10.78 -10.61
C VAL A 61 -5.25 11.36 -9.19
N ILE A 62 -4.06 11.65 -8.62
CA ILE A 62 -3.91 12.27 -7.30
C ILE A 62 -3.99 13.80 -7.46
N THR A 63 -5.17 14.30 -7.78
CA THR A 63 -5.35 15.72 -8.13
C THR A 63 -6.41 16.44 -7.28
N GLU A 64 -7.39 15.72 -6.74
CA GLU A 64 -8.47 16.33 -5.96
C GLU A 64 -8.48 15.88 -4.50
N ARG A 65 -8.69 16.85 -3.59
CA ARG A 65 -8.98 16.54 -2.19
C ARG A 65 -10.39 15.99 -2.09
N GLU A 66 -10.53 14.83 -1.48
CA GLU A 66 -11.84 14.31 -1.11
C GLU A 66 -12.57 15.31 -0.20
N LYS A 67 -13.79 15.67 -0.57
CA LYS A 67 -14.60 16.58 0.23
C LYS A 67 -15.29 15.79 1.34
N LEU A 68 -15.04 16.17 2.59
CA LEU A 68 -15.73 15.61 3.76
C LEU A 68 -17.27 15.72 3.67
N SER A 69 -17.79 16.67 2.87
CA SER A 69 -19.22 16.78 2.59
C SER A 69 -19.84 15.53 1.93
N ALA A 70 -19.03 14.65 1.33
CA ALA A 70 -19.49 13.38 0.79
C ALA A 70 -19.72 12.31 1.87
N ALA A 71 -19.19 12.48 3.08
CA ALA A 71 -19.39 11.53 4.17
C ALA A 71 -20.84 11.56 4.67
N LYS A 72 -21.49 10.38 4.73
CA LYS A 72 -22.86 10.26 5.25
C LYS A 72 -22.96 10.55 6.75
N ALA A 73 -21.90 10.24 7.49
CA ALA A 73 -21.79 10.46 8.92
C ALA A 73 -20.32 10.42 9.33
N VAL A 74 -20.00 11.07 10.46
CA VAL A 74 -18.67 11.07 11.07
C VAL A 74 -18.82 10.59 12.51
N TYR A 75 -17.98 9.63 12.90
CA TYR A 75 -17.97 9.04 14.23
C TYR A 75 -16.59 9.14 14.86
N THR A 76 -16.57 9.21 16.18
CA THR A 76 -15.35 9.01 16.97
C THR A 76 -15.43 7.65 17.64
N GLY A 77 -14.30 6.96 17.74
CA GLY A 77 -14.29 5.60 18.28
C GLY A 77 -12.92 5.21 18.83
N ARG A 78 -12.96 4.27 19.77
CA ARG A 78 -11.79 3.59 20.33
C ARG A 78 -12.12 2.12 20.56
N SER A 79 -11.15 1.25 20.34
CA SER A 79 -11.28 -0.17 20.61
C SER A 79 -11.52 -0.41 22.11
N LYS A 80 -12.38 -1.39 22.41
CA LYS A 80 -12.58 -1.89 23.78
C LYS A 80 -11.47 -2.85 24.21
N ASN A 81 -10.73 -3.42 23.27
CA ASN A 81 -9.63 -4.33 23.55
C ASN A 81 -8.35 -3.53 23.86
N GLN A 82 -7.87 -3.61 25.10
CA GLN A 82 -6.70 -2.87 25.56
C GLN A 82 -5.42 -3.26 24.85
N GLU A 83 -5.27 -4.50 24.39
CA GLU A 83 -4.09 -4.94 23.66
C GLU A 83 -4.02 -4.30 22.27
N ILE A 84 -5.15 -4.20 21.57
CA ILE A 84 -5.23 -3.46 20.29
C ILE A 84 -4.85 -2.01 20.51
N VAL A 85 -5.39 -1.38 21.55
CA VAL A 85 -5.13 0.03 21.88
C VAL A 85 -3.65 0.27 22.15
N LYS A 86 -3.00 -0.57 22.95
CA LYS A 86 -1.57 -0.41 23.32
C LYS A 86 -0.63 -0.49 22.11
N ARG A 87 -0.98 -1.28 21.08
CA ARG A 87 -0.15 -1.48 19.89
C ARG A 87 -0.47 -0.52 18.75
N SER A 88 -1.65 0.11 18.78
CA SER A 88 -2.10 1.06 17.75
C SER A 88 -1.56 2.46 17.98
N SER A 89 -1.41 3.25 16.91
CA SER A 89 -1.00 4.67 17.00
C SER A 89 -2.09 5.61 17.54
N SER A 90 -3.33 5.14 17.69
CA SER A 90 -4.47 5.95 18.15
C SER A 90 -5.53 5.05 18.78
N GLY A 91 -6.80 5.14 18.35
CA GLY A 91 -7.91 4.39 18.94
C GLY A 91 -7.99 2.90 18.55
N GLY A 92 -7.14 2.41 17.64
CA GLY A 92 -7.14 1.01 17.20
C GLY A 92 -8.37 0.59 16.38
N ILE A 93 -9.03 1.56 15.73
CA ILE A 93 -10.25 1.33 14.96
C ILE A 93 -10.01 0.45 13.74
N VAL A 94 -8.96 0.71 12.96
CA VAL A 94 -8.62 -0.09 11.77
C VAL A 94 -8.42 -1.55 12.14
N SER A 95 -7.54 -1.84 13.11
CA SER A 95 -7.31 -3.19 13.59
C SER A 95 -8.57 -3.86 14.13
N SER A 96 -9.42 -3.12 14.86
CA SER A 96 -10.68 -3.66 15.38
C SER A 96 -11.68 -4.01 14.27
N ILE A 97 -11.75 -3.20 13.22
CA ILE A 97 -12.60 -3.48 12.04
C ILE A 97 -12.12 -4.74 11.33
N ILE A 98 -10.81 -4.87 11.08
CA ILE A 98 -10.25 -6.04 10.39
C ILE A 98 -10.52 -7.33 11.17
N ILE A 99 -10.28 -7.32 12.49
CA ILE A 99 -10.55 -8.47 13.36
C ILE A 99 -12.03 -8.84 13.33
N ASP A 100 -12.93 -7.87 13.47
CA ASP A 100 -14.38 -8.11 13.40
C ASP A 100 -14.82 -8.69 12.04
N LEU A 101 -14.20 -8.25 10.94
CA LEU A 101 -14.47 -8.79 9.61
C LEU A 101 -13.98 -10.23 9.45
N PHE A 102 -12.81 -10.58 9.98
CA PHE A 102 -12.34 -11.98 10.02
C PHE A 102 -13.26 -12.85 10.90
N ASP A 103 -13.61 -12.38 12.11
CA ASP A 103 -14.48 -13.12 13.03
C ASP A 103 -15.86 -13.42 12.43
N LYS A 104 -16.37 -12.51 11.60
CA LYS A 104 -17.63 -12.68 10.87
C LYS A 104 -17.50 -13.45 9.56
N GLY A 105 -16.30 -13.88 9.19
CA GLY A 105 -16.03 -14.55 7.91
C GLY A 105 -16.37 -13.69 6.70
N LYS A 106 -16.24 -12.37 6.81
CA LYS A 106 -16.55 -11.40 5.72
C LYS A 106 -15.37 -11.12 4.81
N ILE A 107 -14.16 -11.47 5.25
CA ILE A 107 -12.92 -11.33 4.50
C ILE A 107 -12.12 -12.62 4.59
N ASP A 108 -11.43 -12.96 3.51
CA ASP A 108 -10.48 -14.07 3.45
C ASP A 108 -9.04 -13.58 3.74
N ALA A 109 -8.79 -12.29 3.50
CA ALA A 109 -7.47 -11.69 3.58
C ALA A 109 -7.54 -10.18 3.87
N ALA A 110 -6.44 -9.64 4.39
CA ALA A 110 -6.23 -8.20 4.48
C ALA A 110 -4.83 -7.82 3.98
N VAL A 111 -4.74 -6.78 3.15
CA VAL A 111 -3.47 -6.15 2.79
C VAL A 111 -3.16 -5.08 3.83
N VAL A 112 -2.05 -5.27 4.54
CA VAL A 112 -1.57 -4.38 5.62
C VAL A 112 -0.10 -4.06 5.42
N ALA A 113 0.43 -3.12 6.21
CA ALA A 113 1.83 -2.74 6.15
C ALA A 113 2.72 -3.76 6.87
N PHE A 114 3.76 -4.20 6.18
CA PHE A 114 4.86 -5.01 6.68
C PHE A 114 6.11 -4.16 6.77
N PHE A 115 7.01 -4.56 7.66
CA PHE A 115 8.28 -3.91 7.89
C PHE A 115 9.37 -4.97 8.04
N ASP A 116 10.43 -4.88 7.24
CA ASP A 116 11.56 -5.81 7.33
C ASP A 116 12.73 -5.27 8.17
N GLU A 117 13.73 -6.13 8.37
CA GLU A 117 14.95 -5.86 9.13
C GLU A 117 15.77 -4.68 8.58
N ARG A 118 15.56 -4.35 7.30
CA ARG A 118 16.22 -3.26 6.57
C ARG A 118 15.38 -1.99 6.55
N LEU A 119 14.36 -1.93 7.41
CA LEU A 119 13.43 -0.82 7.56
C LEU A 119 12.58 -0.55 6.31
N ASN A 120 12.47 -1.50 5.38
CA ASN A 120 11.59 -1.33 4.24
C ASN A 120 10.15 -1.53 4.66
N ILE A 121 9.28 -0.61 4.27
CA ILE A 121 7.83 -0.75 4.45
C ILE A 121 7.21 -1.15 3.12
N TYR A 122 6.39 -2.19 3.14
CA TYR A 122 5.69 -2.70 1.96
C TYR A 122 4.34 -3.29 2.34
N GLY A 123 3.43 -3.35 1.38
CA GLY A 123 2.15 -4.02 1.58
C GLY A 123 2.30 -5.51 1.35
N ASP A 124 1.73 -6.32 2.24
CA ASP A 124 1.56 -7.75 2.03
C ASP A 124 0.27 -8.24 2.70
N VAL A 125 -0.06 -9.51 2.46
CA VAL A 125 -1.32 -10.13 2.85
C VAL A 125 -1.18 -10.87 4.18
N ILE A 126 -2.11 -10.61 5.10
CA ILE A 126 -2.40 -11.49 6.25
C ILE A 126 -3.70 -12.24 6.00
N THR A 127 -3.83 -13.43 6.62
CA THR A 127 -5.00 -14.32 6.44
C THR A 127 -5.66 -14.71 7.75
N SER A 128 -5.06 -14.34 8.89
CA SER A 128 -5.62 -14.55 10.21
C SER A 128 -5.77 -13.25 10.99
N LYS A 129 -6.85 -13.16 11.78
CA LYS A 129 -7.06 -12.08 12.75
C LYS A 129 -5.93 -11.98 13.78
N ASP A 130 -5.25 -13.08 14.07
CA ASP A 130 -4.18 -13.14 15.07
C ASP A 130 -2.92 -12.38 14.61
N GLU A 131 -2.78 -12.19 13.30
CA GLU A 131 -1.67 -11.43 12.71
C GLU A 131 -1.88 -9.91 12.78
N VAL A 132 -3.14 -9.45 12.88
CA VAL A 132 -3.52 -8.03 12.73
C VAL A 132 -2.77 -7.12 13.70
N ILE A 133 -2.58 -7.54 14.94
CA ILE A 133 -1.92 -6.73 15.98
C ILE A 133 -0.44 -6.52 15.65
N ASN A 134 0.22 -7.52 15.03
CA ASN A 134 1.64 -7.44 14.66
C ASN A 134 1.90 -6.43 13.53
N HIS A 135 0.85 -6.08 12.78
CA HIS A 135 0.87 -5.11 11.68
C HIS A 135 0.12 -3.81 12.03
N SER A 136 -0.08 -3.54 13.32
CA SER A 136 -0.74 -2.33 13.80
C SER A 136 0.24 -1.18 14.04
N GLY A 137 -0.28 0.05 13.91
CA GLY A 137 0.50 1.27 14.04
C GLY A 137 0.73 1.99 12.71
N SER A 138 1.34 3.17 12.81
CA SER A 138 1.64 4.03 11.68
C SER A 138 3.14 4.05 11.41
N PHE A 139 3.50 3.81 10.16
CA PHE A 139 4.86 4.03 9.67
C PHE A 139 4.93 5.39 8.97
N TYR A 140 5.80 6.29 9.46
CA TYR A 140 5.96 7.64 8.93
C TYR A 140 7.12 7.72 7.93
N HIS A 141 7.13 6.79 6.99
CA HIS A 141 8.08 6.73 5.88
C HIS A 141 7.35 6.10 4.69
N THR A 142 7.76 6.44 3.48
CA THR A 142 7.20 5.91 2.23
C THR A 142 7.07 4.39 2.25
N ALA A 143 5.87 3.92 1.94
CA ALA A 143 5.52 2.51 1.97
C ALA A 143 5.19 2.02 0.55
N ARG A 144 5.84 0.94 0.12
CA ARG A 144 5.53 0.25 -1.14
C ARG A 144 4.28 -0.63 -0.97
N MET A 145 3.15 0.00 -0.64
CA MET A 145 1.92 -0.70 -0.26
C MET A 145 1.31 -1.57 -1.36
N LEU A 146 1.61 -1.28 -2.63
CA LEU A 146 1.12 -2.02 -3.79
C LEU A 146 2.14 -3.03 -4.34
N LYS A 147 3.25 -3.26 -3.63
CA LYS A 147 4.35 -4.15 -4.08
C LYS A 147 3.92 -5.60 -4.30
N ASN A 148 2.99 -6.11 -3.49
CA ASN A 148 2.53 -7.49 -3.54
C ASN A 148 1.02 -7.59 -3.82
N ILE A 149 0.45 -6.58 -4.50
CA ILE A 149 -1.00 -6.45 -4.66
C ILE A 149 -1.60 -7.57 -5.52
N ASP A 150 -0.82 -8.19 -6.40
CA ASP A 150 -1.26 -9.34 -7.20
C ASP A 150 -1.66 -10.57 -6.36
N LYS A 151 -1.12 -10.71 -5.15
CA LYS A 151 -1.48 -11.81 -4.23
C LYS A 151 -2.98 -11.81 -3.87
N ILE A 152 -3.66 -10.67 -3.97
CA ILE A 152 -5.10 -10.58 -3.69
C ILE A 152 -5.94 -11.48 -4.62
N LYS A 153 -5.43 -11.82 -5.82
CA LYS A 153 -6.10 -12.70 -6.78
C LYS A 153 -6.37 -14.11 -6.24
N ASN A 154 -5.68 -14.51 -5.18
CA ASN A 154 -5.86 -15.81 -4.53
C ASN A 154 -7.03 -15.83 -3.54
N TYR A 155 -7.70 -14.70 -3.32
CA TYR A 155 -8.72 -14.52 -2.29
C TYR A 155 -9.99 -13.92 -2.89
N LYS A 156 -11.17 -14.23 -2.32
CA LYS A 156 -12.44 -13.75 -2.86
C LYS A 156 -12.85 -12.40 -2.27
N SER A 157 -12.52 -12.19 -1.00
CA SER A 157 -12.89 -11.00 -0.22
C SER A 157 -11.68 -10.46 0.52
N VAL A 158 -11.29 -9.22 0.21
CA VAL A 158 -10.04 -8.63 0.70
C VAL A 158 -10.30 -7.24 1.24
N VAL A 159 -9.75 -6.93 2.41
CA VAL A 159 -9.62 -5.55 2.91
C VAL A 159 -8.27 -4.99 2.53
N PHE A 160 -8.24 -3.77 2.03
CA PHE A 160 -7.00 -3.03 1.79
C PHE A 160 -6.88 -1.88 2.79
N VAL A 161 -5.74 -1.80 3.48
CA VAL A 161 -5.40 -0.69 4.38
C VAL A 161 -4.26 0.11 3.76
N GLY A 162 -4.52 1.37 3.44
CA GLY A 162 -3.52 2.25 2.85
C GLY A 162 -3.84 3.73 3.03
N LEU A 163 -2.94 4.58 2.54
CA LEU A 163 -3.16 6.01 2.43
C LEU A 163 -4.02 6.29 1.17
N PRO A 164 -4.68 7.47 1.08
CA PRO A 164 -5.52 7.83 -0.06
C PRO A 164 -4.82 7.72 -1.43
N CYS A 165 -3.51 7.94 -1.48
CA CYS A 165 -2.71 7.82 -2.70
C CYS A 165 -2.41 6.38 -3.14
N HIS A 166 -2.82 5.36 -2.37
CA HIS A 166 -2.66 3.94 -2.72
C HIS A 166 -3.88 3.35 -3.44
N ASN A 167 -4.80 4.19 -3.92
CA ASN A 167 -5.94 3.80 -4.76
C ASN A 167 -5.57 3.67 -6.24
#